data_AF-A0A7S1WY12-F1
#
_entry.id   AF-A0A7S1WY12-F1
#
_cell.length_a   1.000
_cell.length_b   1.000
_cell.length_c   1.000
_cell.angle_alpha   90.00
_cell.angle_beta   90.00
_cell.angle_gamma   90.00
#
_symmetry.space_group_name_H-M   'P 1'
#
loop_
_entity.id
_entity.type
_entity.pdbx_description
1 polymer ?
#
loop_
_entity_poly.entity_id
_entity_poly.type
_entity_poly.pdbx_seq_one_letter_code
_entity_poly.pdbx_strand_id
1 'polypeptide(L)'
;PSGGRGATRGTRQWGPEVASRDEEWWHSDDSGSDSSGSGDEEREQATEAELDEWLIDPDVDAEDAKWVEEKRCGRESDAILSCPACLTTLCIDCQQHEVYLNQYRAMFVMNCAVG
;
A
#
# COMPACT_ATOMS: atom_id res chain seq x y z
N PRO A 1 -21.52 41.52 48.13
CA PRO A 1 -22.22 40.42 47.40
C PRO A 1 -21.68 40.33 45.97
N SER A 2 -20.64 39.54 45.73
CA SER A 2 -20.70 38.08 45.48
C SER A 2 -21.26 37.76 44.10
N GLY A 3 -20.42 37.22 43.22
CA GLY A 3 -20.88 36.53 42.03
C GLY A 3 -19.89 36.52 40.87
N GLY A 4 -18.71 35.94 41.08
CA GLY A 4 -17.83 35.55 39.97
C GLY A 4 -18.50 34.50 39.09
N ARG A 5 -18.30 34.60 37.77
CA ARG A 5 -18.58 33.50 36.84
C ARG A 5 -17.28 33.19 36.12
N GLY A 6 -16.77 32.00 36.44
CA GLY A 6 -15.51 31.47 35.93
C GLY A 6 -15.54 31.22 34.43
N ALA A 7 -14.39 31.41 33.84
CA ALA A 7 -14.06 30.89 32.53
C ALA A 7 -13.97 29.35 32.60
N THR A 8 -14.62 28.66 31.68
CA THR A 8 -14.07 27.43 31.11
C THR A 8 -14.24 27.48 29.59
N ARG A 9 -13.10 27.65 28.92
CA ARG A 9 -12.94 27.44 27.49
C ARG A 9 -13.10 25.94 27.25
N GLY A 10 -14.14 25.53 26.53
CA GLY A 10 -14.26 24.17 26.03
C GLY A 10 -13.24 23.94 24.93
N THR A 11 -12.04 23.52 25.30
CA THR A 11 -11.07 22.97 24.36
C THR A 11 -11.59 21.61 23.90
N ARG A 12 -12.06 21.50 22.66
CA ARG A 12 -12.10 20.21 21.97
C ARG A 12 -10.65 19.83 21.70
N GLN A 13 -10.07 19.11 22.65
CA GLN A 13 -8.78 18.45 22.53
C GLN A 13 -8.89 17.37 21.45
N TRP A 14 -8.50 17.69 20.23
CA TRP A 14 -8.00 16.65 19.32
C TRP A 14 -6.49 16.62 19.55
N GLY A 15 -6.11 15.93 20.63
CA GLY A 15 -4.72 15.54 20.83
C GLY A 15 -4.36 14.44 19.82
N PRO A 16 -3.08 14.32 19.42
CA PRO A 16 -2.63 13.22 18.59
C PRO A 16 -2.53 11.97 19.47
N GLU A 17 -3.52 11.09 19.40
CA GLU A 17 -3.30 9.69 19.71
C GLU A 17 -3.32 8.98 18.36
N VAL A 18 -2.17 9.03 17.70
CA VAL A 18 -1.80 7.99 16.75
C VAL A 18 -1.77 6.71 17.56
N ALA A 19 -2.91 6.02 17.56
CA ALA A 19 -2.97 4.64 18.00
C ALA A 19 -1.96 3.91 17.11
N SER A 20 -0.83 3.58 17.74
CA SER A 20 0.21 2.70 17.26
C SER A 20 -0.46 1.47 16.70
N ARG A 21 -0.58 1.43 15.37
CA ARG A 21 -0.95 0.24 14.66
C ARG A 21 0.25 -0.66 14.79
N ASP A 22 0.12 -1.68 15.64
CA ASP A 22 1.13 -2.70 15.90
C ASP A 22 1.81 -3.08 14.58
N GLU A 23 3.06 -2.64 14.45
CA GLU A 23 3.95 -2.94 13.34
C GLU A 23 4.51 -4.35 13.54
N GLU A 24 3.64 -5.36 13.55
CA GLU A 24 4.03 -6.77 13.40
C GLU A 24 4.12 -7.13 11.92
N TRP A 25 4.74 -6.24 11.15
CA TRP A 25 5.19 -6.50 9.79
C TRP A 25 6.67 -6.87 9.88
N TRP A 26 6.92 -8.16 10.07
CA TRP A 26 8.23 -8.84 9.99
C TRP A 26 9.27 -8.46 11.06
N HIS A 27 9.09 -8.93 12.29
CA HIS A 27 10.22 -9.22 13.17
C HIS A 27 10.66 -10.67 12.95
N SER A 28 11.58 -10.89 12.02
CA SER A 28 12.39 -12.10 12.00
C SER A 28 13.77 -11.77 12.57
N ASP A 29 14.16 -12.53 13.58
CA ASP A 29 15.35 -12.37 14.39
C ASP A 29 16.65 -12.31 13.56
N ASP A 30 17.30 -11.14 13.50
CA ASP A 30 18.73 -11.06 13.19
C ASP A 30 19.48 -10.76 14.49
N SER A 31 20.17 -11.77 15.01
CA SER A 31 21.11 -11.62 16.12
C SER A 31 22.17 -12.72 16.05
N GLY A 32 23.33 -12.43 15.44
CA GLY A 32 24.51 -13.30 15.58
C GLY A 32 25.72 -13.09 14.65
N SER A 33 26.41 -11.95 14.76
CA SER A 33 27.88 -11.70 14.68
C SER A 33 28.82 -12.57 13.77
N ASP A 34 29.42 -11.86 12.80
CA ASP A 34 30.76 -11.97 12.17
C ASP A 34 31.43 -13.31 11.79
N SER A 35 31.48 -13.57 10.47
CA SER A 35 32.65 -14.14 9.81
C SER A 35 32.77 -13.57 8.38
N SER A 36 33.93 -12.99 8.07
CA SER A 36 34.26 -12.46 6.76
C SER A 36 34.21 -13.54 5.67
N GLY A 37 33.27 -13.41 4.74
CA GLY A 37 33.24 -14.09 3.45
C GLY A 37 32.43 -13.23 2.48
N SER A 38 32.96 -12.95 1.29
CA SER A 38 32.15 -12.44 0.18
C SER A 38 31.11 -13.50 -0.16
N GLY A 39 29.94 -13.42 0.45
CA GLY A 39 28.81 -14.28 0.15
C GLY A 39 28.02 -13.65 -0.97
N ASP A 40 28.24 -14.10 -2.19
CA ASP A 40 27.15 -14.21 -3.14
C ASP A 40 26.15 -15.19 -2.50
N GLU A 41 25.22 -14.67 -1.72
CA GLU A 41 24.10 -15.47 -1.21
C GLU A 41 23.21 -15.75 -2.41
N GLU A 42 23.51 -16.85 -3.11
CA GLU A 42 22.67 -17.41 -4.16
C GLU A 42 21.27 -17.59 -3.56
N ARG A 43 20.35 -16.70 -3.93
CA ARG A 43 18.92 -16.84 -3.63
C ARG A 43 18.49 -18.22 -4.13
N GLU A 44 18.26 -19.15 -3.20
CA GLU A 44 17.80 -20.49 -3.52
C GLU A 44 16.53 -20.35 -4.36
N GLN A 45 16.62 -20.81 -5.62
CA GLN A 45 15.50 -20.76 -6.54
C GLN A 45 14.48 -21.77 -6.05
N ALA A 46 13.23 -21.34 -5.83
CA ALA A 46 12.13 -22.22 -5.46
C ALA A 46 12.05 -23.37 -6.46
N THR A 47 11.97 -24.60 -5.96
CA THR A 47 11.79 -25.78 -6.80
C THR A 47 10.40 -25.79 -7.42
N GLU A 48 10.22 -26.50 -8.52
CA GLU A 48 8.91 -26.64 -9.18
C GLU A 48 7.83 -27.20 -8.22
N ALA A 49 8.22 -28.05 -7.28
CA ALA A 49 7.33 -28.58 -6.25
C ALA A 49 6.92 -27.53 -5.20
N GLU A 50 7.84 -26.63 -4.82
CA GLU A 50 7.53 -25.52 -3.91
C GLU A 50 6.67 -24.46 -4.60
N LEU A 51 6.89 -24.20 -5.90
CA LEU A 51 6.04 -23.33 -6.70
C LEU A 51 4.61 -23.88 -6.81
N ASP A 52 4.45 -25.18 -7.07
CA ASP A 52 3.14 -25.84 -7.11
C ASP A 52 2.44 -25.83 -5.73
N GLU A 53 3.19 -26.05 -4.64
CA GLU A 53 2.67 -25.91 -3.27
C GLU A 53 2.21 -24.48 -2.96
N TRP A 54 2.93 -23.47 -3.48
CA TRP A 54 2.57 -22.06 -3.34
C TRP A 54 1.60 -21.55 -4.41
N LEU A 55 1.11 -22.45 -5.29
CA LEU A 55 0.19 -22.13 -6.40
C LEU A 55 0.75 -21.03 -7.33
N ILE A 56 2.06 -20.99 -7.51
CA ILE A 56 2.76 -20.05 -8.41
C ILE A 56 3.02 -20.79 -9.72
N ASP A 57 2.31 -20.42 -10.78
CA ASP A 57 2.54 -20.93 -12.13
C ASP A 57 3.28 -19.85 -12.94
N PRO A 58 4.58 -20.03 -13.23
CA PRO A 58 5.39 -18.98 -13.86
C PRO A 58 4.91 -18.62 -15.28
N ASP A 59 4.28 -19.56 -15.98
CA ASP A 59 3.78 -19.33 -17.34
C ASP A 59 2.49 -18.50 -17.28
N VAL A 60 1.55 -18.89 -16.42
CA VAL A 60 0.28 -18.15 -16.23
C VAL A 60 0.54 -16.76 -15.67
N ASP A 61 1.45 -16.64 -14.69
CA ASP A 61 1.85 -15.35 -14.13
C ASP A 61 2.47 -14.42 -15.20
N ALA A 62 3.24 -14.98 -16.13
CA ALA A 62 3.81 -14.22 -17.24
C ALA A 62 2.74 -13.75 -18.24
N GLU A 63 1.72 -14.58 -18.51
CA GLU A 63 0.57 -14.18 -19.32
C GLU A 63 -0.24 -13.06 -18.66
N ASP A 64 -0.50 -13.18 -17.35
CA ASP A 64 -1.20 -12.17 -16.56
C ASP A 64 -0.42 -10.85 -16.50
N ALA A 65 0.90 -10.91 -16.31
CA ALA A 65 1.77 -9.72 -16.34
C ALA A 65 1.66 -8.97 -17.67
N LYS A 66 1.67 -9.70 -18.80
CA LYS A 66 1.49 -9.12 -20.14
C LYS A 66 0.09 -8.52 -20.30
N TRP A 67 -0.94 -9.18 -19.79
CA TRP A 67 -2.30 -8.66 -19.84
C TRP A 67 -2.43 -7.36 -19.04
N VAL A 68 -1.86 -7.29 -17.84
CA VAL A 68 -1.86 -6.08 -17.01
C VAL A 68 -1.16 -4.93 -17.73
N GLU A 69 -0.02 -5.18 -18.36
CA GLU A 69 0.74 -4.17 -19.11
C GLU A 69 -0.09 -3.60 -20.29
N GLU A 70 -0.79 -4.47 -21.02
CA GLU A 70 -1.71 -4.05 -22.08
C GLU A 70 -2.82 -3.14 -21.53
N LYS A 71 -3.41 -3.48 -20.37
CA LYS A 71 -4.45 -2.66 -19.73
C LYS A 71 -3.93 -1.33 -19.20
N ARG A 72 -2.67 -1.27 -18.78
CA ARG A 72 -2.01 -0.01 -18.39
C ARG A 72 -1.75 0.90 -19.60
N CYS A 73 -1.74 0.35 -20.82
CA CYS A 73 -1.45 1.07 -22.06
C CYS A 73 -0.10 1.81 -22.01
N GLY A 74 0.91 1.21 -21.37
CA GLY A 74 2.24 1.80 -21.21
C GLY A 74 2.30 3.03 -20.30
N ARG A 75 1.28 3.27 -19.46
CA ARG A 75 1.30 4.34 -18.46
C ARG A 75 1.96 3.87 -17.18
N GLU A 76 3.00 4.57 -16.75
CA GLU A 76 3.55 4.49 -15.41
C GLU A 76 2.82 5.50 -14.52
N SER A 77 2.22 5.04 -13.43
CA SER A 77 1.36 5.83 -12.54
C SER A 77 1.61 5.46 -11.08
N ASP A 78 1.44 6.42 -10.16
CA ASP A 78 1.67 6.17 -8.73
C ASP A 78 0.70 5.14 -8.14
N ALA A 79 -0.54 5.08 -8.65
CA ALA A 79 -1.59 4.21 -8.13
C ALA A 79 -2.67 3.90 -9.17
N ILE A 80 -3.43 2.83 -8.91
CA ILE A 80 -4.70 2.53 -9.58
C ILE A 80 -5.82 2.71 -8.54
N LEU A 81 -6.89 3.43 -8.90
CA LEU A 81 -8.03 3.63 -8.01
C LEU A 81 -9.19 2.72 -8.41
N SER A 82 -9.79 2.05 -7.43
CA SER A 82 -10.94 1.16 -7.60
C SER A 82 -12.09 1.57 -6.70
N CYS A 83 -13.32 1.33 -7.15
CA CYS A 83 -14.52 1.56 -6.35
C CYS A 83 -14.54 0.61 -5.14
N PRO A 84 -14.64 1.10 -3.89
CA PRO A 84 -14.61 0.24 -2.71
C PRO A 84 -15.85 -0.67 -2.60
N ALA A 85 -16.95 -0.38 -3.30
CA ALA A 85 -18.17 -1.18 -3.24
C ALA A 85 -18.19 -2.35 -4.23
N CYS A 86 -17.61 -2.17 -5.43
CA CYS A 86 -17.70 -3.15 -6.52
C CYS A 86 -16.34 -3.51 -7.14
N LEU A 87 -15.24 -2.97 -6.59
CA LEU A 87 -13.86 -3.16 -7.04
C LEU A 87 -13.60 -2.79 -8.51
N THR A 88 -14.53 -2.11 -9.16
CA THR A 88 -14.36 -1.66 -10.55
C THR A 88 -13.28 -0.59 -10.60
N THR A 89 -12.31 -0.74 -11.50
CA THR A 89 -11.27 0.26 -11.74
C THR A 89 -11.88 1.57 -12.21
N LEU A 90 -11.56 2.65 -11.50
CA LEU A 90 -12.04 4.00 -11.76
C LEU A 90 -10.95 4.88 -12.39
N CYS A 91 -9.67 4.61 -12.14
CA CYS A 91 -8.58 5.38 -12.71
C CYS A 91 -7.30 4.57 -12.80
N ILE A 92 -6.66 4.57 -13.97
CA ILE A 92 -5.37 3.91 -14.22
C ILE A 92 -4.20 4.89 -14.06
N ASP A 93 -4.42 6.19 -14.24
CA ASP A 93 -3.39 7.23 -14.16
C ASP A 93 -3.69 8.18 -12.99
N CYS A 94 -2.94 8.03 -11.91
CA CYS A 94 -3.14 8.78 -10.67
C CYS A 94 -1.88 9.56 -10.31
N GLN A 95 -2.10 10.70 -9.66
CA GLN A 95 -1.01 11.50 -9.09
C GLN A 95 -1.12 11.52 -7.57
N GLN A 96 -0.04 11.12 -6.90
CA GLN A 96 0.11 11.19 -5.46
C GLN A 96 0.21 12.65 -4.99
N HIS A 97 -0.36 12.94 -3.82
CA HIS A 97 -0.26 14.26 -3.21
C HIS A 97 1.13 14.47 -2.56
N GLU A 98 1.78 15.60 -2.84
CA GLU A 98 3.17 15.89 -2.41
C GLU A 98 3.36 15.85 -0.88
N VAL A 99 2.36 16.26 -0.11
CA VAL A 99 2.43 16.34 1.36
C VAL A 99 1.84 15.09 2.04
N TYR A 100 0.89 14.43 1.38
CA TYR A 100 0.09 13.36 1.99
C TYR A 100 0.17 12.14 1.10
N LEU A 101 1.17 11.28 1.36
CA LEU A 101 1.50 10.14 0.50
C LEU A 101 0.35 9.11 0.37
N ASN A 102 -0.61 9.13 1.28
CA ASN A 102 -1.80 8.28 1.23
C ASN A 102 -2.98 8.89 0.44
N GLN A 103 -2.82 10.09 -0.12
CA GLN A 103 -3.83 10.76 -0.92
C GLN A 103 -3.43 10.76 -2.38
N TYR A 104 -4.39 10.43 -3.24
CA TYR A 104 -4.20 10.32 -4.68
C TYR A 104 -5.36 11.03 -5.38
N ARG A 105 -5.06 11.68 -6.49
CA ARG A 105 -6.09 12.24 -7.38
C ARG A 105 -6.12 11.49 -8.70
N ALA A 106 -7.33 11.19 -9.17
CA ALA A 106 -7.56 10.62 -10.48
C ALA A 106 -7.29 11.67 -11.57
N MET A 107 -6.47 11.33 -12.57
CA MET A 107 -6.28 12.21 -13.74
C MET A 107 -7.43 12.07 -14.73
N PHE A 108 -7.90 10.84 -14.95
CA PHE A 108 -9.04 10.52 -15.81
C PHE A 108 -9.91 9.44 -15.18
N VAL A 109 -11.18 9.76 -14.91
CA VAL A 109 -12.13 8.82 -14.29
C VAL A 109 -12.89 8.04 -15.36
N MET A 110 -12.94 6.73 -15.20
CA MET A 110 -13.76 5.80 -15.97
C MET A 110 -14.75 5.09 -15.03
N ASN A 111 -15.80 4.49 -15.60
CA ASN A 111 -16.75 3.64 -14.87
C ASN A 111 -17.49 4.35 -13.70
N CYS A 112 -17.63 5.68 -13.76
CA CYS A 112 -18.34 6.49 -12.77
C CYS A 112 -19.35 7.41 -13.48
N ALA A 113 -20.55 7.54 -12.89
CA ALA A 113 -21.57 8.50 -13.31
C ALA A 113 -21.90 9.41 -12.14
N VAL A 114 -21.96 10.72 -12.38
CA VAL A 114 -22.36 11.71 -11.37
C VAL A 114 -23.87 11.90 -11.48
N GLY A 115 -24.59 11.55 -10.40
CA GLY A 115 -26.05 11.70 -10.27
C GLY A 115 -26.45 12.83 -9.35
#